data_AF-A0A925XA14-F1
#
_entry.id   AF-A0A925XA14-F1
#
_cell.length_a   1.000
_cell.length_b   1.000
_cell.length_c   1.000
_cell.angle_alpha   90.00
_cell.angle_beta   90.00
_cell.angle_gamma   90.00
#
_symmetry.space_group_name_H-M   'P 1'
#
loop_
_entity.id
_entity.type
_entity.pdbx_description
1 polymer ?
#
loop_
_entity_poly.entity_id
_entity_poly.type
_entity_poly.pdbx_seq_one_letter_code
_entity_poly.pdbx_strand_id
1 'polypeptide(L)'
;MTTLFTKLINDESGFIVSSELVLVATVGVLAMVVGLSEVALNINNELEDVGSAFGSVNQTFVQKGILGHQGYTSGTEFKDNVDHCDNTCDVQGFHANGEY
;
A
#
# COMPACT_ATOMS: atom_id res chain seq x y z
N MET A 1 62.32 18.38 2.12
CA MET A 1 61.18 18.30 1.19
C MET A 1 60.90 16.88 0.70
N THR A 2 61.90 16.00 0.55
CA THR A 2 61.71 14.62 0.11
C THR A 2 60.85 13.77 1.05
N THR A 3 61.01 13.96 2.37
CA THR A 3 60.29 13.21 3.41
C THR A 3 58.78 13.39 3.41
N LEU A 4 58.27 14.57 3.00
CA LEU A 4 56.83 14.83 2.90
C LEU A 4 56.24 14.08 1.69
N PHE A 5 56.92 14.13 0.54
CA PHE A 5 56.53 13.42 -0.67
C PHE A 5 56.56 11.90 -0.49
N THR A 6 57.56 11.36 0.22
CA THR A 6 57.64 9.93 0.52
C THR A 6 56.54 9.48 1.49
N LYS A 7 56.08 10.36 2.40
CA LYS A 7 54.94 10.05 3.28
C LYS A 7 53.63 10.04 2.51
N LEU A 8 53.40 11.00 1.61
CA LEU A 8 52.18 11.06 0.80
C LEU A 8 52.06 9.90 -0.20
N ILE A 9 53.19 9.45 -0.77
CA ILE A 9 53.20 8.30 -1.71
C ILE A 9 52.95 6.96 -0.99
N ASN A 10 53.32 6.84 0.29
CA ASN A 10 53.12 5.62 1.08
C ASN A 10 51.91 5.72 2.03
N ASP A 11 51.05 6.74 1.87
CA ASP A 11 49.86 6.89 2.69
C ASP A 11 48.71 6.03 2.13
N GLU A 12 48.59 4.81 2.61
CA GLU A 12 47.50 3.90 2.27
C GLU A 12 46.19 4.23 3.01
N SER A 13 46.21 5.15 3.98
CA SER A 13 45.03 5.52 4.78
C SER A 13 43.93 6.15 3.91
N GLY A 14 44.29 6.80 2.80
CA GLY A 14 43.34 7.40 1.87
C GLY A 14 42.59 6.40 0.97
N PHE A 15 43.17 5.23 0.69
CA PHE A 15 42.57 4.21 -0.17
C PHE A 15 41.48 3.40 0.57
N ILE A 16 41.67 3.15 1.86
CA ILE A 16 40.75 2.39 2.72
C ILE A 16 39.48 3.20 3.04
N VAL A 17 39.58 4.52 3.21
CA VAL A 17 38.44 5.38 3.56
C VAL A 17 37.45 5.56 2.39
N SER A 18 37.87 5.36 1.15
CA SER A 18 37.00 5.58 -0.02
C SER A 18 36.04 4.43 -0.31
N SER A 19 36.46 3.17 -0.14
CA SER A 19 35.62 2.01 -0.49
C SER A 19 34.55 1.72 0.55
N GLU A 20 34.85 1.90 1.83
CA GLU A 20 33.90 1.71 2.92
C GLU A 20 32.79 2.77 2.90
N LEU A 21 33.13 4.03 2.60
CA LEU A 21 32.14 5.11 2.49
C LEU A 21 31.19 4.88 1.30
N VAL A 22 31.70 4.35 0.19
CA VAL A 22 30.87 3.96 -0.96
C VAL A 22 29.92 2.81 -0.59
N LEU A 23 30.39 1.82 0.17
CA LEU A 23 29.54 0.73 0.65
C LEU A 23 28.41 1.27 1.56
N VAL A 24 28.73 2.12 2.53
CA VAL A 24 27.70 2.72 3.41
C VAL A 24 26.73 3.59 2.63
N ALA A 25 27.21 4.40 1.67
CA ALA A 25 26.37 5.22 0.83
C ALA A 25 25.41 4.39 -0.04
N THR A 26 25.88 3.29 -0.63
CA THR A 26 25.03 2.40 -1.45
C THR A 26 23.95 1.71 -0.61
N VAL A 27 24.28 1.21 0.58
CA VAL A 27 23.30 0.65 1.51
C VAL A 27 22.27 1.72 1.94
N GLY A 28 22.72 2.95 2.21
CA GLY A 28 21.84 4.05 2.57
C GLY A 28 20.86 4.44 1.45
N VAL A 29 21.33 4.47 0.20
CA VAL A 29 20.46 4.73 -0.96
C VAL A 29 19.44 3.61 -1.14
N LEU A 30 19.85 2.35 -1.02
CA LEU A 30 18.93 1.21 -1.12
C LEU A 30 17.88 1.24 -0.02
N ALA A 31 18.28 1.52 1.23
CA ALA A 31 17.36 1.64 2.36
C ALA A 31 16.34 2.77 2.16
N MET A 32 16.75 3.91 1.61
CA MET A 32 15.83 5.01 1.30
C MET A 32 14.86 4.67 0.15
N VAL A 33 15.34 4.03 -0.92
CA VAL A 33 14.48 3.66 -2.06
C VAL A 33 13.44 2.63 -1.65
N VAL A 34 13.87 1.56 -0.96
CA VAL A 34 12.95 0.53 -0.44
C VAL A 34 12.00 1.13 0.58
N GLY A 35 12.52 1.92 1.54
CA GLY A 35 11.70 2.57 2.55
C GLY A 35 10.62 3.49 1.98
N LEU A 36 10.95 4.28 0.95
CA LEU A 36 9.97 5.13 0.28
C LEU A 36 8.93 4.31 -0.50
N SER A 37 9.34 3.22 -1.14
CA SER A 37 8.43 2.31 -1.85
C SER A 37 7.42 1.68 -0.90
N GLU A 38 7.88 1.14 0.23
CA GLU A 38 7.00 0.53 1.24
C GLU A 38 6.04 1.55 1.84
N VAL A 39 6.51 2.78 2.16
CA VAL A 39 5.63 3.84 2.66
C VAL A 39 4.56 4.21 1.64
N ALA A 40 4.91 4.33 0.36
CA ALA A 40 3.95 4.65 -0.70
C ALA A 40 2.90 3.55 -0.87
N LEU A 41 3.32 2.28 -0.89
CA LEU A 41 2.40 1.13 -0.98
C LEU A 41 1.46 1.09 0.23
N ASN A 42 2.01 1.21 1.44
CA ASN A 42 1.22 1.11 2.66
C ASN A 42 0.20 2.25 2.79
N ILE A 43 0.57 3.49 2.41
CA ILE A 43 -0.38 4.61 2.38
C ILE A 43 -1.49 4.37 1.36
N ASN A 44 -1.17 3.86 0.17
CA ASN A 44 -2.18 3.59 -0.85
C ASN A 44 -3.18 2.52 -0.38
N ASN A 45 -2.70 1.44 0.25
CA ASN A 45 -3.56 0.39 0.81
C ASN A 45 -4.50 0.95 1.90
N GLU A 46 -4.00 1.77 2.81
CA GLU A 46 -4.86 2.39 3.85
C GLU A 46 -5.89 3.37 3.24
N LEU A 47 -5.54 4.07 2.17
CA LEU A 47 -6.48 4.95 1.47
C LEU A 47 -7.56 4.17 0.70
N GLU A 48 -7.22 3.00 0.16
CA GLU A 48 -8.17 2.05 -0.42
C GLU A 48 -9.16 1.56 0.64
N ASP A 49 -8.67 1.14 1.81
CA ASP A 49 -9.49 0.71 2.95
C ASP A 49 -10.43 1.83 3.43
N VAL A 50 -9.94 3.07 3.52
CA VAL A 50 -10.78 4.24 3.83
C VAL A 50 -11.84 4.45 2.74
N GLY A 51 -11.48 4.33 1.46
CA GLY A 51 -12.41 4.44 0.33
C GLY A 51 -13.53 3.40 0.42
N SER A 52 -13.19 2.15 0.70
CA SER A 52 -14.14 1.05 0.91
C SER A 52 -15.02 1.29 2.14
N ALA A 53 -14.45 1.77 3.26
CA ALA A 53 -15.21 2.14 4.44
C ALA A 53 -16.24 3.25 4.14
N PHE A 54 -15.88 4.27 3.36
CA PHE A 54 -16.83 5.28 2.92
C PHE A 54 -17.89 4.74 1.93
N GLY A 55 -17.52 3.83 1.03
CA GLY A 55 -18.45 3.14 0.13
C GLY A 55 -19.49 2.32 0.90
N SER A 56 -19.05 1.56 1.90
CA SER A 56 -19.93 0.73 2.74
C SER A 56 -20.86 1.52 3.66
N VAL A 57 -20.46 2.74 4.08
CA VAL A 57 -21.29 3.61 4.94
C VAL A 57 -22.59 4.06 4.25
N ASN A 58 -22.68 4.02 2.92
CA ASN A 58 -23.91 4.42 2.22
C ASN A 58 -24.29 3.53 1.04
N GLN A 59 -24.73 2.30 1.31
CA GLN A 59 -25.51 1.49 0.36
C GLN A 59 -26.69 0.71 0.99
N THR A 60 -27.01 0.91 2.29
CA THR A 60 -27.99 0.06 3.01
C THR A 60 -29.45 0.56 2.94
N PHE A 61 -29.81 1.51 2.06
CA PHE A 61 -31.22 1.85 1.87
C PHE A 61 -31.92 0.74 1.06
N VAL A 62 -32.29 -0.35 1.74
CA VAL A 62 -33.18 -1.39 1.22
C VAL A 62 -34.62 -0.97 1.51
N GLN A 63 -35.26 -0.36 0.51
CA GLN A 63 -36.69 -0.10 0.56
C GLN A 63 -37.41 -1.39 0.16
N LYS A 64 -37.98 -2.11 1.13
CA LYS A 64 -38.82 -3.27 0.83
C LYS A 64 -40.13 -2.83 0.18
N GLY A 65 -40.52 -3.54 -0.88
CA GLY A 65 -41.82 -3.37 -1.50
C GLY A 65 -42.96 -3.94 -0.66
N ILE A 66 -44.20 -3.54 -0.96
CA ILE A 66 -45.39 -4.00 -0.23
C ILE A 66 -45.95 -5.26 -0.91
N LEU A 67 -46.25 -6.30 -0.13
CA LEU A 67 -46.86 -7.56 -0.59
C LEU A 67 -48.29 -7.69 -0.03
N GLY A 68 -49.27 -7.93 -0.92
CA GLY A 68 -50.67 -8.16 -0.56
C GLY A 68 -51.34 -9.21 -1.45
N HIS A 69 -52.56 -9.64 -1.09
CA HIS A 69 -53.27 -10.78 -1.70
C HIS A 69 -53.62 -10.59 -3.21
N GLN A 70 -53.54 -9.36 -3.73
CA GLN A 70 -53.87 -9.00 -5.12
C GLN A 70 -52.89 -7.96 -5.70
N GLY A 71 -51.72 -7.75 -5.10
CA GLY A 71 -50.79 -6.71 -5.56
C GLY A 71 -49.41 -6.80 -4.91
N TYR A 72 -48.39 -6.48 -5.71
CA TYR A 72 -47.00 -6.43 -5.32
C TYR A 72 -46.36 -5.15 -5.84
N THR A 73 -45.55 -4.48 -5.02
CA THR A 73 -44.67 -3.38 -5.45
C THR A 73 -43.23 -3.86 -5.38
N SER A 74 -42.41 -3.55 -6.38
CA SER A 74 -40.97 -3.79 -6.29
C SER A 74 -40.34 -2.82 -5.29
N GLY A 75 -39.44 -3.33 -4.47
CA GLY A 75 -38.55 -2.51 -3.64
C GLY A 75 -37.36 -1.97 -4.43
N THR A 76 -36.54 -1.15 -3.77
CA THR A 76 -35.23 -0.73 -4.28
C THR A 76 -34.16 -1.15 -3.29
N GLU A 77 -33.10 -1.78 -3.77
CA GLU A 77 -31.91 -2.12 -3.00
C GLU A 77 -30.68 -1.75 -3.83
N PHE A 78 -29.64 -1.24 -3.17
CA PHE A 78 -28.34 -1.11 -3.81
C PHE A 78 -27.63 -2.47 -3.72
N LYS A 79 -27.14 -2.95 -4.85
CA LYS A 79 -26.33 -4.16 -4.96
C LYS A 79 -25.05 -3.79 -5.69
N ASP A 80 -23.95 -3.72 -4.95
CA ASP A 80 -22.62 -3.65 -5.55
C ASP A 80 -22.24 -5.03 -6.07
N ASN A 81 -21.72 -5.09 -7.29
CA ASN A 81 -21.22 -6.34 -7.86
C ASN A 81 -19.73 -6.19 -8.04
N VAL A 82 -18.98 -7.26 -7.72
CA VAL A 82 -17.53 -7.34 -7.87
C VAL A 82 -17.12 -6.88 -9.28
N ASP A 83 -16.35 -5.80 -9.34
CA ASP A 83 -15.75 -5.27 -10.56
C ASP A 83 -14.22 -5.41 -10.57
N HIS A 84 -13.56 -4.86 -11.59
CA HIS A 84 -12.13 -5.00 -11.80
C HIS A 84 -11.27 -4.37 -10.69
N CYS A 85 -11.83 -3.42 -9.95
CA CYS A 85 -11.18 -2.67 -8.89
C CYS A 85 -11.44 -3.27 -7.50
N ASP A 86 -12.23 -4.34 -7.42
CA ASP A 86 -12.57 -5.00 -6.16
C ASP A 86 -11.65 -6.23 -5.94
N ASN A 87 -10.84 -6.19 -4.88
CA ASN A 87 -10.04 -7.29 -4.40
C ASN A 87 -10.85 -8.22 -3.47
N THR A 88 -10.19 -9.25 -2.92
CA THR A 88 -10.83 -10.34 -2.17
C THR A 88 -11.48 -9.95 -0.83
N CYS A 89 -11.46 -8.67 -0.42
CA CYS A 89 -11.88 -8.26 0.93
C CYS A 89 -12.86 -7.06 0.99
N ASP A 90 -13.25 -6.51 -0.15
CA ASP A 90 -13.82 -5.17 -0.26
C ASP A 90 -15.32 -5.22 -0.65
N VAL A 91 -15.70 -6.19 -1.48
CA VAL A 91 -17.11 -6.59 -1.73
C VAL A 91 -17.25 -8.11 -1.66
N GLN A 92 -17.51 -8.62 -0.45
CA GLN A 92 -17.93 -10.00 -0.28
C GLN A 92 -19.37 -10.15 -0.78
N GLY A 93 -19.55 -10.58 -2.03
CA GLY A 93 -20.87 -10.93 -2.53
C GLY A 93 -21.49 -12.07 -1.73
N PHE A 94 -22.40 -11.78 -0.79
CA PHE A 94 -23.26 -12.70 0.00
C PHE A 94 -22.67 -14.04 0.50
N HIS A 95 -21.37 -14.22 0.45
CA HIS A 95 -20.66 -15.38 0.96
C HIS A 95 -19.91 -14.91 2.18
N ALA A 96 -20.52 -15.18 3.34
CA ALA A 96 -19.89 -15.02 4.63
C ALA A 96 -18.71 -15.99 4.73
N ASN A 97 -17.56 -15.55 4.22
CA ASN A 97 -16.30 -16.24 4.42
C ASN A 97 -15.59 -15.44 5.50
N GLY A 98 -15.80 -15.87 6.75
CA GLY A 98 -15.09 -15.30 7.89
C GLY A 98 -13.58 -15.39 7.67
N GLU A 99 -12.89 -14.31 7.97
CA GLU A 99 -11.44 -14.26 8.06
C GLU A 99 -11.00 -15.22 9.19
N TYR A 100 -10.28 -16.28 8.82
CA TYR A 100 -9.39 -17.02 9.70
C TYR A 100 -7.96 -16.80 9.22
#